data_AF-A0A8T2PCY7-F1
#
_entry.id   AF-A0A8T2PCY7-F1
#
_cell.length_a   1.000
_cell.length_b   1.000
_cell.length_c   1.000
_cell.angle_alpha   90.00
_cell.angle_beta   90.00
_cell.angle_gamma   90.00
#
_symmetry.space_group_name_H-M   'P 1'
#
loop_
_entity.id
_entity.type
_entity.pdbx_description
1 polymer ?
#
loop_
_entity_poly.entity_id
_entity_poly.type
_entity_poly.pdbx_seq_one_letter_code
_entity_poly.pdbx_strand_id
1 'polypeptide(L)'
;MDSHEDGFLNQLEDRVRFLTDENVQLRDKNERLFNRLGSLQSKMGQLAGSKTDLSSKLVISEEEKLKMTKDLIDVQIHTNKMREQYEAETFELKNKILSQENQLIELEMERDRLQKDLQHTRGRLQVADKRHKELADEYITLKSNYLALREAHEKEASRNEELSAELLGLAKAQDSLLRQQENQARSRALYGETTQELERVRALVSRMSQHRVRPEEFAASEQERRALERSLLGNQDQIKEELERMKKNYEGQQRRLEEKLVAMGKEQQENKRAIRSTQHKLAEQSAALLNSQSQLKEVEMENSRLQMQVKELNEEYRARLVRYLQDLAEYMDGLKEGQGSPKLPERARMKTFVDSMLQDVRASYRSREEQLASATRAYKKRLQKLIKTHEALLIAYRMQREQILALGNRGLDPGPPESHFSLADTELQGEQGRELQRLWEDKARLENQLRDALGQRSIPSAPAHSVTFKEAGNAGKMTEEAWADIRKQLREFTHSTQEDQERERAQLITRATVAEEQLLELQEYVDKHLGRYKQEVTRLRRLLATEAGRAHSAQVPEPRALRRSKRIPSYEI
;
A
#
# COMPACT_ATOMS: atom_id res chain seq x y z
N MET A 1 131.65 -22.53 83.51
CA MET A 1 131.11 -21.44 82.66
C MET A 1 129.83 -21.88 81.95
N ASP A 2 129.28 -23.06 82.23
CA ASP A 2 128.14 -23.62 81.46
C ASP A 2 126.77 -23.34 82.09
N SER A 3 126.70 -22.82 83.31
CA SER A 3 125.44 -22.66 84.08
C SER A 3 124.64 -21.39 83.74
N HIS A 4 125.27 -20.39 83.12
CA HIS A 4 124.61 -19.13 82.75
C HIS A 4 124.07 -19.14 81.30
N GLU A 5 124.65 -19.94 80.41
CA GLU A 5 124.13 -20.16 79.06
C GLU A 5 122.85 -21.00 79.09
N ASP A 6 122.78 -22.03 79.95
CA ASP A 6 121.58 -22.84 80.16
C ASP A 6 120.38 -22.03 80.70
N GLY A 7 120.62 -21.03 81.53
CA GLY A 7 119.57 -20.15 82.06
C GLY A 7 119.00 -19.18 81.02
N PHE A 8 119.84 -18.68 80.11
CA PHE A 8 119.42 -17.80 79.01
C PHE A 8 118.74 -18.58 77.89
N LEU A 9 119.23 -19.79 77.60
CA LEU A 9 118.60 -20.74 76.68
C LEU A 9 117.21 -21.15 77.18
N ASN A 10 117.04 -21.47 78.47
CA ASN A 10 115.73 -21.78 79.05
C ASN A 10 114.75 -20.59 78.97
N GLN A 11 115.20 -19.35 79.22
CA GLN A 11 114.34 -18.17 79.06
C GLN A 11 113.95 -17.91 77.59
N LEU A 12 114.86 -18.18 76.66
CA LEU A 12 114.58 -18.08 75.23
C LEU A 12 113.60 -19.18 74.79
N GLU A 13 113.77 -20.40 75.27
CA GLU A 13 112.85 -21.53 75.04
C GLU A 13 111.45 -21.25 75.61
N ASP A 14 111.35 -20.73 76.82
CA ASP A 14 110.07 -20.35 77.43
C ASP A 14 109.40 -19.19 76.67
N ARG A 15 110.20 -18.23 76.17
CA ARG A 15 109.69 -17.14 75.33
C ARG A 15 109.21 -17.64 73.97
N VAL A 16 109.92 -18.58 73.36
CA VAL A 16 109.52 -19.24 72.11
C VAL A 16 108.23 -20.03 72.34
N ARG A 17 108.12 -20.80 73.43
CA ARG A 17 106.90 -21.53 73.81
C ARG A 17 105.71 -20.59 74.00
N PHE A 18 105.90 -19.47 74.71
CA PHE A 18 104.86 -18.45 74.87
C PHE A 18 104.42 -17.86 73.53
N LEU A 19 105.36 -17.51 72.66
CA LEU A 19 105.06 -16.96 71.33
C LEU A 19 104.42 -18.00 70.40
N THR A 20 104.75 -19.29 70.53
CA THR A 20 104.08 -20.36 69.79
C THR A 20 102.65 -20.55 70.28
N ASP A 21 102.42 -20.56 71.59
CA ASP A 21 101.08 -20.67 72.19
C ASP A 21 100.21 -19.47 71.83
N GLU A 22 100.78 -18.25 71.87
CA GLU A 22 100.10 -17.03 71.41
C GLU A 22 99.78 -17.09 69.92
N ASN A 23 100.70 -17.57 69.06
CA ASN A 23 100.43 -17.77 67.64
C ASN A 23 99.33 -18.80 67.39
N VAL A 24 99.29 -19.90 68.15
CA VAL A 24 98.21 -20.90 68.07
C VAL A 24 96.88 -20.26 68.47
N GLN A 25 96.84 -19.50 69.57
CA GLN A 25 95.63 -18.78 69.98
C GLN A 25 95.18 -17.74 68.94
N LEU A 26 96.11 -17.04 68.29
CA LEU A 26 95.80 -16.10 67.21
C LEU A 26 95.29 -16.80 65.96
N ARG A 27 95.83 -17.98 65.62
CA ARG A 27 95.32 -18.82 64.52
C ARG A 27 93.90 -19.31 64.80
N ASP A 28 93.64 -19.80 66.01
CA ASP A 28 92.29 -20.23 66.42
C ASP A 28 91.30 -19.07 66.40
N LYS A 29 91.70 -17.88 66.87
CA LYS A 29 90.88 -16.67 66.80
C LYS A 29 90.61 -16.27 65.35
N ASN A 30 91.62 -16.29 64.48
CA ASN A 30 91.46 -15.99 63.06
C ASN A 30 90.54 -17.01 62.38
N GLU A 31 90.67 -18.30 62.66
CA GLU A 31 89.81 -19.34 62.10
C GLU A 31 88.34 -19.14 62.53
N ARG A 32 88.10 -18.81 63.80
CA ARG A 32 86.75 -18.43 64.28
C ARG A 32 86.21 -17.19 63.56
N LEU A 33 87.06 -16.19 63.30
CA LEU A 33 86.67 -15.00 62.55
C LEU A 33 86.36 -15.32 61.08
N PHE A 34 87.15 -16.16 60.42
CA PHE A 34 86.89 -16.61 59.04
C PHE A 34 85.58 -17.40 58.94
N ASN A 35 85.34 -18.32 59.87
CA ASN A 35 84.08 -19.08 59.93
C ASN A 35 82.88 -18.15 60.16
N ARG A 36 83.03 -17.14 61.03
CA ARG A 36 82.00 -16.14 61.26
C ARG A 36 81.76 -15.27 60.03
N LEU A 37 82.82 -14.84 59.34
CA LEU A 37 82.74 -14.08 58.09
C LEU A 37 82.02 -14.89 57.00
N GLY A 38 82.38 -16.17 56.84
CA GLY A 38 81.71 -17.09 55.90
C GLY A 38 80.23 -17.28 56.24
N SER A 39 79.88 -17.41 57.53
CA SER A 39 78.48 -17.48 57.96
C SER A 39 77.70 -16.20 57.66
N LEU A 40 78.33 -15.03 57.82
CA LEU A 40 77.72 -13.74 57.50
C LEU A 40 77.56 -13.56 55.98
N GLN A 41 78.55 -13.96 55.19
CA GLN A 41 78.49 -13.93 53.74
C GLN A 41 77.40 -14.85 53.19
N SER A 42 77.26 -16.06 53.75
CA SER A 42 76.18 -17.00 53.41
C SER A 42 74.79 -16.42 53.75
N LYS A 43 74.62 -15.86 54.95
CA LYS A 43 73.38 -15.17 55.34
C LYS A 43 73.08 -13.98 54.43
N MET A 44 74.09 -13.20 54.05
CA MET A 44 73.93 -12.08 53.13
C MET A 44 73.52 -12.56 51.72
N GLY A 45 74.08 -13.67 51.23
CA GLY A 45 73.67 -14.31 49.98
C GLY A 45 72.21 -14.79 50.02
N GLN A 46 71.79 -15.43 51.12
CA GLN A 46 70.40 -15.84 51.34
C GLN A 46 69.45 -14.64 51.44
N LEU A 47 69.86 -13.55 52.10
CA LEU A 47 69.09 -12.31 52.17
C LEU A 47 68.97 -11.64 50.79
N ALA A 48 70.04 -11.63 49.99
CA ALA A 48 69.99 -11.12 48.63
C ALA A 48 69.05 -11.95 47.75
N GLY A 49 69.13 -13.28 47.81
CA GLY A 49 68.25 -14.19 47.08
C GLY A 49 66.77 -14.05 47.48
N SER A 50 66.48 -14.01 48.78
CA SER A 50 65.09 -13.80 49.25
C SER A 50 64.55 -12.41 48.89
N LYS A 51 65.39 -11.36 48.89
CA LYS A 51 65.02 -10.03 48.41
C LYS A 51 64.69 -10.04 46.92
N THR A 52 65.48 -10.72 46.08
CA THR A 52 65.19 -10.83 44.63
C THR A 52 63.91 -11.63 44.37
N ASP A 53 63.68 -12.72 45.10
CA ASP A 53 62.48 -13.55 44.96
C ASP A 53 61.22 -12.79 45.37
N LEU A 54 61.27 -12.03 46.47
CA LEU A 54 60.16 -11.17 46.89
C LEU A 54 59.88 -10.07 45.88
N SER A 55 60.92 -9.44 45.33
CA SER A 55 60.76 -8.43 44.27
C SER A 55 60.12 -9.02 43.01
N SER A 56 60.53 -10.22 42.59
CA SER A 56 59.95 -10.91 41.43
C SER A 56 58.47 -11.25 41.65
N LYS A 57 58.13 -11.80 42.83
CA LYS A 57 56.73 -12.08 43.20
C LYS A 57 55.87 -10.82 43.24
N LEU A 58 56.42 -9.70 43.71
CA LEU A 58 55.72 -8.42 43.72
C LEU A 58 55.39 -7.97 42.28
N VAL A 59 56.36 -8.01 41.38
CA VAL A 59 56.16 -7.66 39.95
C VAL A 59 55.07 -8.52 39.32
N ILE A 60 55.11 -9.85 39.51
CA ILE A 60 54.07 -10.75 38.96
C ILE A 60 52.69 -10.40 39.55
N SER A 61 52.62 -10.12 40.86
CA SER A 61 51.35 -9.75 41.49
C SER A 61 50.80 -8.41 40.99
N GLU A 62 51.67 -7.46 40.63
CA GLU A 62 51.28 -6.19 40.03
C GLU A 62 50.81 -6.37 38.58
N GLU A 63 51.50 -7.21 37.80
CA GLU A 63 51.09 -7.58 36.43
C GLU A 63 49.72 -8.28 36.43
N GLU A 64 49.48 -9.20 37.37
CA GLU A 64 48.18 -9.87 37.51
C GLU A 64 47.07 -8.88 37.91
N LYS A 65 47.34 -7.93 38.82
CA LYS A 65 46.38 -6.85 39.16
C LYS A 65 46.08 -5.96 37.96
N LEU A 66 47.10 -5.59 37.17
CA LEU A 66 46.91 -4.82 35.95
C LEU A 66 46.09 -5.58 34.90
N LYS A 67 46.31 -6.90 34.80
CA LYS A 67 45.51 -7.76 33.93
C LYS A 67 44.05 -7.84 34.39
N MET A 68 43.80 -8.08 35.69
CA MET A 68 42.44 -8.12 36.23
C MET A 68 41.71 -6.78 36.09
N THR A 69 42.40 -5.66 36.31
CA THR A 69 41.80 -4.32 36.14
C THR A 69 41.51 -4.01 34.68
N LYS A 70 42.38 -4.43 33.75
CA LYS A 70 42.09 -4.36 32.31
C LYS A 70 40.85 -5.18 31.94
N ASP A 71 40.79 -6.46 32.36
CA ASP A 71 39.66 -7.33 32.05
C ASP A 71 38.34 -6.77 32.63
N LEU A 72 38.38 -6.17 33.82
CA LEU A 72 37.23 -5.48 34.41
C LEU A 72 36.77 -4.28 33.57
N ILE A 73 37.70 -3.45 33.09
CA ILE A 73 37.39 -2.32 32.20
C ILE A 73 36.81 -2.82 30.88
N ASP A 74 37.38 -3.88 30.29
CA ASP A 74 36.88 -4.47 29.05
C ASP A 74 35.44 -4.98 29.21
N VAL A 75 35.14 -5.63 30.34
CA VAL A 75 33.76 -6.03 30.68
C VAL A 75 32.86 -4.81 30.84
N GLN A 76 33.28 -3.76 31.55
CA GLN A 76 32.49 -2.53 31.71
C GLN A 76 32.20 -1.85 30.37
N ILE A 77 33.19 -1.79 29.47
CA ILE A 77 33.00 -1.27 28.11
C ILE A 77 32.00 -2.13 27.35
N HIS A 78 32.10 -3.47 27.45
CA HIS A 78 31.16 -4.36 26.79
C HIS A 78 29.73 -4.21 27.34
N THR A 79 29.57 -4.10 28.67
CA THR A 79 28.29 -3.83 29.31
C THR A 79 27.70 -2.51 28.86
N ASN A 80 28.49 -1.44 28.77
CA ASN A 80 28.03 -0.15 28.28
C ASN A 80 27.61 -0.20 26.80
N LYS A 81 28.38 -0.89 25.94
CA LYS A 81 28.00 -1.12 24.53
C LYS A 81 26.68 -1.87 24.39
N MET A 82 26.49 -2.93 25.18
CA MET A 82 25.22 -3.66 25.18
C MET A 82 24.07 -2.76 25.64
N ARG A 83 24.29 -1.94 26.67
CA ARG A 83 23.29 -0.98 27.16
C ARG A 83 22.92 0.06 26.09
N GLU A 84 23.90 0.62 25.39
CA GLU A 84 23.68 1.56 24.27
C GLU A 84 22.86 0.91 23.16
N GLN A 85 23.14 -0.35 22.82
CA GLN A 85 22.35 -1.11 21.84
C GLN A 85 20.90 -1.29 22.30
N TYR A 86 20.69 -1.68 23.56
CA TYR A 86 19.34 -1.81 24.11
C TYR A 86 18.58 -0.48 24.12
N GLU A 87 19.25 0.61 24.48
CA GLU A 87 18.64 1.95 24.44
C GLU A 87 18.26 2.32 22.99
N ALA A 88 19.15 2.11 22.02
CA ALA A 88 18.87 2.34 20.60
C ALA A 88 17.69 1.50 20.08
N GLU A 89 17.68 0.19 20.33
CA GLU A 89 16.56 -0.69 19.98
C GLU A 89 15.25 -0.25 20.64
N THR A 90 15.31 0.19 21.90
CA THR A 90 14.13 0.71 22.61
C THR A 90 13.58 1.98 21.94
N PHE A 91 14.45 2.89 21.49
CA PHE A 91 14.04 4.07 20.73
C PHE A 91 13.41 3.71 19.38
N GLU A 92 14.02 2.77 18.64
CA GLU A 92 13.47 2.30 17.36
C GLU A 92 12.10 1.65 17.54
N LEU A 93 11.95 0.76 18.55
CA LEU A 93 10.69 0.12 18.87
C LEU A 93 9.63 1.15 19.29
N LYS A 94 10.00 2.15 20.09
CA LYS A 94 9.07 3.22 20.49
C LYS A 94 8.61 4.05 19.29
N ASN A 95 9.50 4.37 18.35
CA ASN A 95 9.13 5.05 17.11
C ASN A 95 8.19 4.20 16.26
N LYS A 96 8.43 2.89 16.19
CA LYS A 96 7.58 1.95 15.46
C LYS A 96 6.19 1.84 16.10
N ILE A 97 6.10 1.77 17.43
CA ILE A 97 4.85 1.80 18.17
C ILE A 97 4.08 3.09 17.87
N LEU A 98 4.72 4.26 17.96
CA LEU A 98 4.07 5.54 17.64
C LEU A 98 3.54 5.60 16.19
N SER A 99 4.31 5.07 15.23
CA SER A 99 3.86 5.00 13.84
C SER A 99 2.64 4.08 13.67
N GLN A 100 2.60 2.96 14.40
CA GLN A 100 1.48 2.03 14.39
C GLN A 100 0.26 2.60 15.10
N GLU A 101 0.44 3.32 16.21
CA GLU A 101 -0.63 4.04 16.91
C GLU A 101 -1.26 5.10 16.01
N ASN A 102 -0.46 5.86 15.26
CA ASN A 102 -0.98 6.83 14.28
C ASN A 102 -1.79 6.14 13.18
N GLN A 103 -1.29 5.05 12.61
CA GLN A 103 -2.03 4.26 11.62
C GLN A 103 -3.34 3.69 12.18
N LEU A 104 -3.33 3.21 13.43
CA LEU A 104 -4.54 2.73 14.10
C LEU A 104 -5.58 3.85 14.25
N ILE A 105 -5.16 5.05 14.66
CA ILE A 105 -6.06 6.21 14.78
C ILE A 105 -6.66 6.59 13.41
N GLU A 106 -5.85 6.59 12.35
CA GLU A 106 -6.33 6.84 10.99
C GLU A 106 -7.39 5.80 10.56
N LEU A 107 -7.12 4.51 10.81
CA LEU A 107 -8.06 3.43 10.51
C LEU A 107 -9.35 3.52 11.36
N GLU A 108 -9.26 3.92 12.62
CA GLU A 108 -10.43 4.16 13.47
C GLU A 108 -11.27 5.32 12.95
N MET A 109 -10.65 6.39 12.49
CA MET A 109 -11.35 7.52 11.86
C MET A 109 -12.05 7.09 10.55
N GLU A 110 -11.40 6.27 9.73
CA GLU A 110 -12.01 5.73 8.51
C GLU A 110 -13.17 4.80 8.81
N ARG A 111 -13.03 3.91 9.80
CA ARG A 111 -14.12 3.05 10.28
C ARG A 111 -15.32 3.89 10.71
N ASP A 112 -15.11 4.95 11.48
CA ASP A 112 -16.19 5.80 11.98
C ASP A 112 -16.88 6.59 10.85
N ARG A 113 -16.13 7.00 9.82
CA ARG A 113 -16.70 7.60 8.60
C ARG A 113 -17.59 6.60 7.86
N LEU A 114 -17.06 5.40 7.59
CA LEU A 114 -17.81 4.33 6.92
C LEU A 114 -19.05 3.92 7.70
N GLN A 115 -18.96 3.89 9.03
CA GLN A 115 -20.11 3.58 9.89
C GLN A 115 -21.21 4.64 9.76
N LYS A 116 -20.86 5.94 9.68
CA LYS A 116 -21.83 7.02 9.44
C LYS A 116 -22.46 6.89 8.06
N ASP A 117 -21.68 6.57 7.03
CA ASP A 117 -22.20 6.38 5.66
C ASP A 117 -23.13 5.16 5.57
N LEU A 118 -22.79 4.07 6.26
CA LEU A 118 -23.66 2.90 6.38
C LEU A 118 -24.98 3.23 7.09
N GLN A 119 -24.94 4.01 8.17
CA GLN A 119 -26.15 4.47 8.84
C GLN A 119 -27.00 5.37 7.94
N HIS A 120 -26.36 6.29 7.21
CA HIS A 120 -27.03 7.19 6.28
C HIS A 120 -27.71 6.42 5.14
N THR A 121 -27.00 5.50 4.50
CA THR A 121 -27.54 4.66 3.41
C THR A 121 -28.65 3.73 3.91
N ARG A 122 -28.50 3.13 5.10
CA ARG A 122 -29.55 2.35 5.75
C ARG A 122 -30.79 3.18 6.03
N GLY A 123 -30.64 4.42 6.50
CA GLY A 123 -31.75 5.35 6.69
C GLY A 123 -32.48 5.67 5.38
N ARG A 124 -31.73 5.94 4.30
CA ARG A 124 -32.31 6.16 2.97
C ARG A 124 -33.08 4.94 2.44
N LEU A 125 -32.53 3.75 2.64
CA LEU A 125 -33.19 2.50 2.25
C LEU A 125 -34.51 2.30 3.01
N GLN A 126 -34.52 2.52 4.33
CA GLN A 126 -35.75 2.44 5.13
C GLN A 126 -36.83 3.42 4.67
N VAL A 127 -36.44 4.63 4.26
CA VAL A 127 -37.39 5.61 3.69
C VAL A 127 -37.94 5.12 2.35
N ALA A 128 -37.09 4.56 1.47
CA ALA A 128 -37.54 3.99 0.20
C ALA A 128 -38.48 2.78 0.41
N ASP A 129 -38.17 1.90 1.37
CA ASP A 129 -39.02 0.76 1.72
C ASP A 129 -40.40 1.20 2.22
N LYS A 130 -40.46 2.26 3.03
CA LYS A 130 -41.74 2.84 3.49
C LYS A 130 -42.55 3.38 2.31
N ARG A 131 -41.92 4.14 1.41
CA ARG A 131 -42.59 4.66 0.19
C ARG A 131 -43.10 3.54 -0.72
N HIS A 132 -42.34 2.45 -0.84
CA HIS A 132 -42.78 1.29 -1.62
C HIS A 132 -44.01 0.62 -1.00
N LYS A 133 -44.06 0.51 0.34
CA LYS A 133 -45.23 0.00 1.05
C LYS A 133 -46.45 0.91 0.87
N GLU A 134 -46.27 2.21 1.04
CA GLU A 134 -47.33 3.21 0.81
C GLU A 134 -47.87 3.13 -0.62
N LEU A 135 -46.99 3.04 -1.63
CA LEU A 135 -47.41 2.91 -3.03
C LEU A 135 -48.13 1.58 -3.31
N ALA A 136 -47.72 0.49 -2.66
CA ALA A 136 -48.41 -0.80 -2.78
C ALA A 136 -49.82 -0.73 -2.18
N ASP A 137 -49.97 -0.09 -1.02
CA ASP A 137 -51.27 0.14 -0.39
C ASP A 137 -52.17 1.03 -1.26
N GLU A 138 -51.63 2.12 -1.81
CA GLU A 138 -52.32 2.98 -2.79
C GLU A 138 -52.76 2.18 -4.02
N TYR A 139 -51.90 1.32 -4.57
CA TYR A 139 -52.26 0.47 -5.71
C TYR A 139 -53.38 -0.51 -5.37
N ILE A 140 -53.37 -1.12 -4.17
CA ILE A 140 -54.44 -2.01 -3.71
C ILE A 140 -55.77 -1.25 -3.63
N THR A 141 -55.78 -0.06 -3.01
CA THR A 141 -56.99 0.78 -2.91
C THR A 141 -57.51 1.22 -4.27
N LEU A 142 -56.60 1.60 -5.18
CA LEU A 142 -56.96 1.99 -6.54
C LEU A 142 -57.54 0.81 -7.32
N LYS A 143 -56.95 -0.39 -7.19
CA LYS A 143 -57.45 -1.61 -7.81
C LYS A 143 -58.84 -1.97 -7.29
N SER A 144 -59.08 -1.88 -5.98
CA SER A 144 -60.43 -2.10 -5.43
C SER A 144 -61.44 -1.08 -5.95
N ASN A 145 -61.05 0.19 -6.10
CA ASN A 145 -61.92 1.23 -6.65
C ASN A 145 -62.28 0.96 -8.12
N TYR A 146 -61.31 0.55 -8.94
CA TYR A 146 -61.58 0.18 -10.34
C TYR A 146 -62.48 -1.05 -10.46
N LEU A 147 -62.31 -2.04 -9.58
CA LEU A 147 -63.20 -3.21 -9.55
C LEU A 147 -64.63 -2.82 -9.19
N ALA A 148 -64.81 -1.99 -8.15
CA ALA A 148 -66.14 -1.50 -7.77
C ALA A 148 -66.79 -0.67 -8.89
N LEU A 149 -66.02 0.19 -9.56
CA LEU A 149 -66.50 0.99 -10.69
C LEU A 149 -66.89 0.10 -11.88
N ARG A 150 -66.11 -0.94 -12.15
CA ARG A 150 -66.44 -1.93 -13.19
C ARG A 150 -67.73 -2.67 -12.88
N GLU A 151 -67.92 -3.13 -11.65
CA GLU A 151 -69.17 -3.77 -11.23
C GLU A 151 -70.37 -2.83 -11.33
N ALA A 152 -70.20 -1.54 -11.00
CA ALA A 152 -71.24 -0.53 -11.17
C ALA A 152 -71.57 -0.30 -12.65
N HIS A 153 -70.56 -0.23 -13.53
CA HIS A 153 -70.75 -0.14 -14.97
C HIS A 153 -71.44 -1.36 -15.55
N GLU A 154 -71.09 -2.58 -15.12
CA GLU A 154 -71.75 -3.81 -15.56
C GLU A 154 -73.23 -3.83 -15.14
N LYS A 155 -73.56 -3.34 -13.93
CA LYS A 155 -74.96 -3.18 -13.48
C LYS A 155 -75.74 -2.13 -14.28
N GLU A 156 -75.12 -1.02 -14.64
CA GLU A 156 -75.75 -0.01 -15.50
C GLU A 156 -75.93 -0.53 -16.94
N ALA A 157 -74.96 -1.30 -17.46
CA ALA A 157 -75.06 -1.94 -18.75
C ALA A 157 -76.24 -2.94 -18.76
N SER A 158 -76.38 -3.79 -17.74
CA SER A 158 -77.50 -4.73 -17.65
C SER A 158 -78.85 -4.00 -17.56
N ARG A 159 -78.94 -2.90 -16.80
CA ARG A 159 -80.15 -2.06 -16.76
C ARG A 159 -80.49 -1.43 -18.11
N ASN A 160 -79.48 -0.95 -18.84
CA ASN A 160 -79.70 -0.39 -20.17
C ASN A 160 -80.12 -1.46 -21.19
N GLU A 161 -79.60 -2.69 -21.07
CA GLU A 161 -80.04 -3.83 -21.88
C GLU A 161 -81.50 -4.20 -21.57
N GLU A 162 -81.88 -4.24 -20.29
CA GLU A 162 -83.26 -4.45 -19.85
C GLU A 162 -84.19 -3.36 -20.41
N LEU A 163 -83.85 -2.08 -20.23
CA LEU A 163 -84.62 -0.96 -20.76
C LEU A 163 -84.72 -1.02 -22.30
N SER A 164 -83.63 -1.36 -22.99
CA SER A 164 -83.62 -1.53 -24.45
C SER A 164 -84.54 -2.67 -24.88
N ALA A 165 -84.58 -3.78 -24.13
CA ALA A 165 -85.50 -4.88 -24.37
C ALA A 165 -86.97 -4.48 -24.11
N GLU A 166 -87.23 -3.70 -23.06
CA GLU A 166 -88.56 -3.13 -22.78
C GLU A 166 -89.03 -2.19 -23.90
N LEU A 167 -88.16 -1.28 -24.36
CA LEU A 167 -88.45 -0.37 -25.48
C LEU A 167 -88.71 -1.13 -26.77
N LEU A 168 -87.92 -2.17 -27.07
CA LEU A 168 -88.18 -3.05 -28.20
C LEU A 168 -89.50 -3.81 -28.05
N GLY A 169 -89.86 -4.22 -26.84
CA GLY A 169 -91.16 -4.82 -26.52
C GLY A 169 -92.31 -3.86 -26.79
N LEU A 170 -92.19 -2.60 -26.35
CA LEU A 170 -93.17 -1.54 -26.60
C LEU A 170 -93.28 -1.21 -28.08
N ALA A 171 -92.17 -1.11 -28.81
CA ALA A 171 -92.17 -0.89 -30.25
C ALA A 171 -92.89 -2.03 -30.99
N LYS A 172 -92.61 -3.29 -30.64
CA LYS A 172 -93.33 -4.45 -31.19
C LYS A 172 -94.82 -4.43 -30.86
N ALA A 173 -95.19 -4.02 -29.65
CA ALA A 173 -96.60 -3.86 -29.26
C ALA A 173 -97.28 -2.76 -30.07
N GLN A 174 -96.60 -1.62 -30.29
CA GLN A 174 -97.07 -0.53 -31.14
C GLN A 174 -97.24 -0.97 -32.60
N ASP A 175 -96.26 -1.68 -33.17
CA ASP A 175 -96.36 -2.25 -34.51
C ASP A 175 -97.53 -3.23 -34.63
N SER A 176 -97.78 -4.04 -33.59
CA SER A 176 -98.92 -4.96 -33.57
C SER A 176 -100.26 -4.22 -33.54
N LEU A 177 -100.35 -3.10 -32.80
CA LEU A 177 -101.53 -2.23 -32.75
C LEU A 177 -101.76 -1.52 -34.09
N LEU A 178 -100.71 -1.02 -34.72
CA LEU A 178 -100.77 -0.45 -36.08
C LEU A 178 -101.27 -1.48 -37.08
N ARG A 179 -100.73 -2.71 -37.06
CA ARG A 179 -101.23 -3.81 -37.90
C ARG A 179 -102.68 -4.16 -37.61
N GLN A 180 -103.12 -4.12 -36.34
CA GLN A 180 -104.53 -4.33 -35.99
C GLN A 180 -105.41 -3.19 -36.52
N GLN A 181 -104.99 -1.94 -36.42
CA GLN A 181 -105.70 -0.79 -36.98
C GLN A 181 -105.77 -0.87 -38.52
N GLU A 182 -104.67 -1.21 -39.18
CA GLU A 182 -104.64 -1.46 -40.62
C GLU A 182 -105.57 -2.60 -41.02
N ASN A 183 -105.59 -3.71 -40.28
CA ASN A 183 -106.49 -4.83 -40.54
C ASN A 183 -107.96 -4.44 -40.32
N GLN A 184 -108.28 -3.67 -39.28
CA GLN A 184 -109.62 -3.11 -39.08
C GLN A 184 -110.00 -2.12 -40.20
N ALA A 185 -109.06 -1.30 -40.67
CA ALA A 185 -109.26 -0.42 -41.82
C ALA A 185 -109.48 -1.22 -43.12
N ARG A 186 -108.74 -2.31 -43.33
CA ARG A 186 -108.93 -3.25 -44.46
C ARG A 186 -110.28 -3.96 -44.38
N SER A 187 -110.72 -4.39 -43.19
CA SER A 187 -112.06 -4.95 -43.00
C SER A 187 -113.15 -3.91 -43.26
N ARG A 188 -112.97 -2.65 -42.83
CA ARG A 188 -113.88 -1.54 -43.19
C ARG A 188 -113.88 -1.27 -44.70
N ALA A 189 -112.73 -1.36 -45.37
CA ALA A 189 -112.62 -1.21 -46.82
C ALA A 189 -113.35 -2.33 -47.58
N LEU A 190 -113.29 -3.58 -47.11
CA LEU A 190 -114.07 -4.71 -47.66
C LEU A 190 -115.59 -4.50 -47.56
N TYR A 191 -116.09 -3.87 -46.48
CA TYR A 191 -117.49 -3.44 -46.41
C TYR A 191 -117.78 -2.25 -47.35
N GLY A 192 -116.81 -1.40 -47.65
CA GLY A 192 -116.93 -0.34 -48.66
C GLY A 192 -116.92 -0.86 -50.10
N GLU A 193 -116.14 -1.88 -50.41
CA GLU A 193 -116.07 -2.49 -51.75
C GLU A 193 -117.39 -3.15 -52.15
N THR A 194 -118.13 -3.76 -51.22
CA THR A 194 -119.49 -4.27 -51.51
C THR A 194 -120.50 -3.17 -51.82
N THR A 195 -120.29 -1.95 -51.32
CA THR A 195 -121.12 -0.77 -51.70
C THR A 195 -120.68 -0.13 -53.03
N GLN A 196 -119.40 -0.22 -53.38
CA GLN A 196 -118.84 0.35 -54.63
C GLN A 196 -119.05 -0.56 -55.86
N GLU A 197 -119.19 -1.88 -55.68
CA GLU A 197 -119.55 -2.81 -56.77
C GLU A 197 -120.97 -2.54 -57.34
N LEU A 198 -121.90 -2.00 -56.55
CA LEU A 198 -123.22 -1.55 -57.02
C LEU A 198 -123.18 -0.21 -57.80
N GLU A 199 -122.12 0.59 -57.62
CA GLU A 199 -121.89 1.84 -58.36
C GLU A 199 -121.11 1.63 -59.67
N ARG A 200 -120.26 0.59 -59.74
CA ARG A 200 -119.52 0.21 -60.97
C ARG A 200 -120.42 -0.29 -62.10
N VAL A 201 -121.57 -0.93 -61.80
CA VAL A 201 -122.60 -1.31 -62.79
C VAL A 201 -123.38 -0.10 -63.33
N ARG A 202 -123.41 1.02 -62.59
CA ARG A 202 -124.08 2.28 -63.00
C ARG A 202 -123.16 3.21 -63.81
N ALA A 203 -121.84 2.98 -63.77
CA ALA A 203 -120.83 3.84 -64.40
C ALA A 203 -120.37 3.38 -65.80
N LEU A 204 -120.74 2.18 -66.26
CA LEU A 204 -120.31 1.64 -67.57
C LEU A 204 -121.09 2.21 -68.79
N VAL A 205 -122.12 3.04 -68.58
CA VAL A 205 -122.99 3.58 -69.64
C VAL A 205 -122.77 5.07 -69.94
N SER A 206 -121.91 5.79 -69.20
CA SER A 206 -121.85 7.27 -69.32
C SER A 206 -120.58 7.91 -69.87
N ARG A 207 -119.54 7.21 -70.33
CA ARG A 207 -118.36 7.90 -70.91
C ARG A 207 -117.74 7.22 -72.14
N MET A 208 -118.54 7.15 -73.20
CA MET A 208 -118.08 7.22 -74.59
C MET A 208 -118.42 8.62 -75.13
N SER A 209 -117.52 9.59 -75.02
CA SER A 209 -117.47 10.76 -75.93
C SER A 209 -116.23 11.63 -75.69
N GLN A 210 -115.32 11.53 -76.68
CA GLN A 210 -114.50 12.59 -77.27
C GLN A 210 -113.30 13.17 -76.47
N HIS A 211 -112.11 12.81 -77.00
CA HIS A 211 -111.00 13.67 -77.49
C HIS A 211 -110.37 14.70 -76.51
N ARG A 212 -109.05 14.98 -76.45
CA ARG A 212 -107.85 14.79 -77.28
C ARG A 212 -106.62 15.20 -76.42
N VAL A 213 -105.46 14.55 -76.59
CA VAL A 213 -104.06 15.10 -76.72
C VAL A 213 -103.58 16.10 -75.62
N ARG A 214 -102.54 15.90 -74.80
CA ARG A 214 -101.07 15.74 -75.06
C ARG A 214 -100.33 15.17 -73.82
N PRO A 215 -99.13 14.59 -74.00
CA PRO A 215 -98.22 14.20 -72.92
C PRO A 215 -97.07 15.21 -72.78
N GLU A 216 -97.02 15.97 -71.68
CA GLU A 216 -95.85 16.76 -71.28
C GLU A 216 -96.00 17.17 -69.81
N GLU A 217 -95.38 16.43 -68.87
CA GLU A 217 -94.93 16.92 -67.55
C GLU A 217 -93.77 16.03 -67.06
N PHE A 218 -92.62 16.12 -67.73
CA PHE A 218 -91.31 15.89 -67.08
C PHE A 218 -90.69 17.27 -66.86
N ALA A 219 -90.97 17.88 -65.72
CA ALA A 219 -90.26 19.05 -65.25
C ALA A 219 -90.08 18.95 -63.73
N ALA A 220 -89.30 17.95 -63.30
CA ALA A 220 -88.53 18.11 -62.07
C ALA A 220 -87.52 19.25 -62.32
N SER A 221 -87.69 20.32 -61.56
CA SER A 221 -86.97 21.59 -61.62
C SER A 221 -85.46 21.43 -61.87
N GLU A 222 -84.94 21.98 -62.99
CA GLU A 222 -83.49 22.16 -63.19
C GLU A 222 -82.84 22.92 -62.01
N GLN A 223 -83.63 23.68 -61.26
CA GLN A 223 -83.18 24.44 -60.09
C GLN A 223 -82.89 23.54 -58.88
N GLU A 224 -83.65 22.46 -58.67
CA GLU A 224 -83.38 21.44 -57.65
C GLU A 224 -82.19 20.57 -58.04
N ARG A 225 -82.05 20.26 -59.34
CA ARG A 225 -80.88 19.57 -59.88
C ARG A 225 -79.58 20.37 -59.73
N ARG A 226 -79.63 21.69 -59.97
CA ARG A 226 -78.50 22.62 -59.74
C ARG A 226 -78.21 22.88 -58.26
N ALA A 227 -79.21 22.79 -57.38
CA ALA A 227 -79.02 22.89 -55.92
C ALA A 227 -78.39 21.60 -55.35
N LEU A 228 -78.82 20.43 -55.82
CA LEU A 228 -78.20 19.15 -55.52
C LEU A 228 -76.79 19.02 -56.12
N GLU A 229 -76.55 19.50 -57.34
CA GLU A 229 -75.19 19.57 -57.93
C GLU A 229 -74.26 20.48 -57.12
N ARG A 230 -74.72 21.65 -56.65
CA ARG A 230 -73.92 22.53 -55.78
C ARG A 230 -73.63 21.92 -54.41
N SER A 231 -74.57 21.16 -53.83
CA SER A 231 -74.38 20.45 -52.56
C SER A 231 -73.45 19.22 -52.70
N LEU A 232 -73.58 18.47 -53.79
CA LEU A 232 -72.74 17.30 -54.10
C LEU A 232 -71.31 17.68 -54.52
N LEU A 233 -71.13 18.79 -55.25
CA LEU A 233 -69.81 19.31 -55.62
C LEU A 233 -69.14 20.09 -54.48
N GLY A 234 -69.90 20.80 -53.63
CA GLY A 234 -69.37 21.54 -52.48
C GLY A 234 -68.80 20.65 -51.37
N ASN A 235 -69.33 19.43 -51.20
CA ASN A 235 -68.82 18.46 -50.22
C ASN A 235 -67.64 17.64 -50.75
N GLN A 236 -67.33 17.74 -52.05
CA GLN A 236 -66.25 16.97 -52.67
C GLN A 236 -64.87 17.37 -52.12
N ASP A 237 -64.68 18.64 -51.76
CA ASP A 237 -63.43 19.12 -51.19
C ASP A 237 -63.29 18.77 -49.71
N GLN A 238 -64.40 18.76 -48.95
CA GLN A 238 -64.40 18.28 -47.56
C GLN A 238 -64.04 16.78 -47.47
N ILE A 239 -64.59 15.96 -48.37
CA ILE A 239 -64.27 14.53 -48.46
C ILE A 239 -62.81 14.32 -48.85
N LYS A 240 -62.26 15.13 -49.77
CA LYS A 240 -60.83 15.10 -50.13
C LYS A 240 -59.94 15.47 -48.94
N GLU A 241 -60.28 16.52 -48.19
CA GLU A 241 -59.53 16.92 -47.00
C GLU A 241 -59.58 15.86 -45.90
N GLU A 242 -60.72 15.21 -45.69
CA GLU A 242 -60.86 14.11 -44.74
C GLU A 242 -60.03 12.88 -45.16
N LEU A 243 -60.03 12.55 -46.45
CA LEU A 243 -59.17 11.52 -47.03
C LEU A 243 -57.68 11.85 -46.86
N GLU A 244 -57.29 13.10 -47.08
CA GLU A 244 -55.91 13.54 -46.84
C GLU A 244 -55.52 13.50 -45.36
N ARG A 245 -56.42 13.92 -44.46
CA ARG A 245 -56.22 13.82 -43.00
C ARG A 245 -56.05 12.36 -42.59
N MET A 246 -56.92 11.48 -43.09
CA MET A 246 -56.85 10.05 -42.84
C MET A 246 -55.54 9.45 -43.38
N LYS A 247 -55.13 9.81 -44.59
CA LYS A 247 -53.87 9.39 -45.20
C LYS A 247 -52.65 9.85 -44.40
N LYS A 248 -52.60 11.13 -43.99
CA LYS A 248 -51.53 11.67 -43.13
C LYS A 248 -51.48 10.95 -41.78
N ASN A 249 -52.62 10.59 -41.20
CA ASN A 249 -52.68 9.82 -39.96
C ASN A 249 -52.14 8.41 -40.13
N TYR A 250 -52.50 7.71 -41.22
CA TYR A 250 -51.97 6.37 -41.52
C TYR A 250 -50.47 6.40 -41.82
N GLU A 251 -50.00 7.37 -42.61
CA GLU A 251 -48.57 7.59 -42.85
C GLU A 251 -47.82 7.87 -41.54
N GLY A 252 -48.40 8.68 -40.64
CA GLY A 252 -47.84 8.94 -39.32
C GLY A 252 -47.79 7.70 -38.43
N GLN A 253 -48.83 6.86 -38.45
CA GLN A 253 -48.84 5.57 -37.76
C GLN A 253 -47.81 4.61 -38.34
N GLN A 254 -47.68 4.54 -39.67
CA GLN A 254 -46.71 3.70 -40.35
C GLN A 254 -45.27 4.12 -40.00
N ARG A 255 -44.95 5.42 -40.05
CA ARG A 255 -43.64 5.93 -39.64
C ARG A 255 -43.34 5.61 -38.17
N ARG A 256 -44.31 5.77 -37.26
CA ARG A 256 -44.14 5.39 -35.84
C ARG A 256 -43.86 3.90 -35.65
N LEU A 257 -44.46 3.03 -36.46
CA LEU A 257 -44.19 1.59 -36.42
C LEU A 257 -42.81 1.26 -36.98
N GLU A 258 -42.41 1.90 -38.09
CA GLU A 258 -41.07 1.78 -38.68
C GLU A 258 -39.98 2.25 -37.70
N GLU A 259 -40.17 3.39 -37.04
CA GLU A 259 -39.27 3.92 -36.01
C GLU A 259 -39.15 2.95 -34.82
N LYS A 260 -40.25 2.38 -34.35
CA LYS A 260 -40.24 1.35 -33.28
C LYS A 260 -39.49 0.09 -33.72
N LEU A 261 -39.67 -0.36 -34.96
CA LEU A 261 -38.95 -1.51 -35.50
C LEU A 261 -37.44 -1.25 -35.56
N VAL A 262 -37.04 -0.06 -36.01
CA VAL A 262 -35.62 0.35 -36.05
C VAL A 262 -35.05 0.45 -34.64
N ALA A 263 -35.79 1.03 -33.68
CA ALA A 263 -35.38 1.13 -32.29
C ALA A 263 -35.19 -0.25 -31.66
N MET A 264 -36.17 -1.15 -31.79
CA MET A 264 -36.05 -2.53 -31.32
C MET A 264 -34.89 -3.28 -32.00
N GLY A 265 -34.65 -3.05 -33.30
CA GLY A 265 -33.52 -3.64 -34.02
C GLY A 265 -32.15 -3.19 -33.49
N LYS A 266 -32.02 -1.90 -33.14
CA LYS A 266 -30.82 -1.36 -32.49
C LYS A 266 -30.63 -1.93 -31.09
N GLU A 267 -31.68 -1.96 -30.28
CA GLU A 267 -31.65 -2.52 -28.93
C GLU A 267 -31.29 -4.02 -28.96
N GLN A 268 -31.85 -4.79 -29.89
CA GLN A 268 -31.52 -6.20 -30.06
C GLN A 268 -30.04 -6.39 -30.43
N GLN A 269 -29.48 -5.52 -31.26
CA GLN A 269 -28.08 -5.58 -31.64
C GLN A 269 -27.15 -5.18 -30.49
N GLU A 270 -27.52 -4.17 -29.69
CA GLU A 270 -26.81 -3.78 -28.48
C GLU A 270 -26.84 -4.89 -27.43
N ASN A 271 -28.00 -5.51 -27.21
CA ASN A 271 -28.14 -6.67 -26.33
C ASN A 271 -27.26 -7.85 -26.80
N LYS A 272 -27.20 -8.13 -28.11
CA LYS A 272 -26.27 -9.16 -28.66
C LYS A 272 -24.81 -8.82 -28.41
N ARG A 273 -24.41 -7.55 -28.55
CA ARG A 273 -23.04 -7.10 -28.25
C ARG A 273 -22.73 -7.23 -26.76
N ALA A 274 -23.66 -6.83 -25.90
CA ALA A 274 -23.54 -6.96 -24.45
C ALA A 274 -23.36 -8.44 -24.05
N ILE A 275 -24.19 -9.35 -24.59
CA ILE A 275 -24.07 -10.79 -24.35
C ILE A 275 -22.70 -11.34 -24.80
N ARG A 276 -22.19 -10.94 -25.97
CA ARG A 276 -20.85 -11.38 -26.41
C ARG A 276 -19.75 -10.83 -25.50
N SER A 277 -19.89 -9.59 -25.03
CA SER A 277 -18.93 -9.00 -24.10
C SER A 277 -18.93 -9.70 -22.74
N THR A 278 -20.10 -10.07 -22.22
CA THR A 278 -20.19 -10.83 -20.96
C THR A 278 -19.68 -12.25 -21.12
N GLN A 279 -19.97 -12.91 -22.26
CA GLN A 279 -19.38 -14.21 -22.59
C GLN A 279 -17.86 -14.16 -22.68
N HIS A 280 -17.29 -13.13 -23.32
CA HIS A 280 -15.84 -12.97 -23.39
C HIS A 280 -15.22 -12.75 -22.01
N LYS A 281 -15.82 -11.89 -21.17
CA LYS A 281 -15.36 -11.67 -19.78
C LYS A 281 -15.46 -12.96 -18.94
N LEU A 282 -16.53 -13.74 -19.11
CA LEU A 282 -16.69 -15.02 -18.44
C LEU A 282 -15.60 -16.02 -18.88
N ALA A 283 -15.25 -16.05 -20.17
CA ALA A 283 -14.19 -16.90 -20.69
C ALA A 283 -12.81 -16.50 -20.17
N GLU A 284 -12.51 -15.19 -20.12
CA GLU A 284 -11.29 -14.65 -19.51
C GLU A 284 -11.18 -15.01 -18.03
N GLN A 285 -12.26 -14.82 -17.27
CA GLN A 285 -12.32 -15.18 -15.85
C GLN A 285 -12.16 -16.68 -15.64
N SER A 286 -12.75 -17.51 -16.51
CA SER A 286 -12.61 -18.97 -16.46
C SER A 286 -11.16 -19.42 -16.74
N ALA A 287 -10.50 -18.79 -17.73
CA ALA A 287 -9.09 -19.05 -18.03
C ALA A 287 -8.17 -18.60 -16.89
N ALA A 288 -8.41 -17.43 -16.31
CA ALA A 288 -7.66 -16.94 -15.15
C ALA A 288 -7.85 -17.88 -13.93
N LEU A 289 -9.08 -18.35 -13.70
CA LEU A 289 -9.36 -19.32 -12.63
C LEU A 289 -8.60 -20.63 -12.86
N LEU A 290 -8.62 -21.20 -14.07
CA LEU A 290 -7.87 -22.41 -14.40
C LEU A 290 -6.36 -22.23 -14.20
N ASN A 291 -5.80 -21.09 -14.62
CA ASN A 291 -4.39 -20.77 -14.41
C ASN A 291 -4.06 -20.69 -12.91
N SER A 292 -4.90 -20.01 -12.12
CA SER A 292 -4.71 -19.94 -10.67
C SER A 292 -4.82 -21.31 -9.99
N GLN A 293 -5.74 -22.17 -10.44
CA GLN A 293 -5.87 -23.54 -9.92
C GLN A 293 -4.66 -24.40 -10.27
N SER A 294 -4.08 -24.23 -11.47
CA SER A 294 -2.86 -24.94 -11.87
C SER A 294 -1.67 -24.52 -10.99
N GLN A 295 -1.51 -23.22 -10.74
CA GLN A 295 -0.48 -22.70 -9.83
C GLN A 295 -0.67 -23.19 -8.40
N LEU A 296 -1.92 -23.27 -7.92
CA LEU A 296 -2.23 -23.82 -6.60
C LEU A 296 -1.77 -25.27 -6.48
N LYS A 297 -2.07 -26.11 -7.49
CA LYS A 297 -1.61 -27.50 -7.54
C LYS A 297 -0.08 -27.62 -7.61
N GLU A 298 0.58 -26.77 -8.38
CA GLU A 298 2.05 -26.74 -8.42
C GLU A 298 2.64 -26.43 -7.05
N VAL A 299 2.12 -25.41 -6.36
CA VAL A 299 2.53 -25.04 -5.00
C VAL A 299 2.21 -26.15 -3.99
N GLU A 300 1.07 -26.84 -4.12
CA GLU A 300 0.72 -28.00 -3.27
C GLU A 300 1.71 -29.17 -3.47
N MET A 301 2.10 -29.45 -4.72
CA MET A 301 3.13 -30.44 -5.02
C MET A 301 4.50 -30.04 -4.47
N GLU A 302 4.88 -28.76 -4.60
CA GLU A 302 6.11 -28.23 -4.00
C GLU A 302 6.09 -28.32 -2.48
N ASN A 303 4.97 -28.00 -1.83
CA ASN A 303 4.80 -28.12 -0.38
C ASN A 303 4.94 -29.59 0.06
N SER A 304 4.30 -30.51 -0.66
CA SER A 304 4.42 -31.95 -0.40
C SER A 304 5.87 -32.44 -0.55
N ARG A 305 6.57 -31.96 -1.58
CA ARG A 305 7.99 -32.26 -1.80
C ARG A 305 8.89 -31.71 -0.69
N LEU A 306 8.66 -30.47 -0.27
CA LEU A 306 9.42 -29.85 0.83
C LEU A 306 9.13 -30.57 2.16
N GLN A 307 7.90 -31.00 2.41
CA GLN A 307 7.57 -31.80 3.58
C GLN A 307 8.32 -33.12 3.60
N MET A 308 8.45 -33.80 2.46
CA MET A 308 9.25 -35.03 2.36
C MET A 308 10.73 -34.76 2.62
N GLN A 309 11.30 -33.69 2.05
CA GLN A 309 12.69 -33.30 2.31
C GLN A 309 12.95 -33.00 3.80
N VAL A 310 11.99 -32.36 4.50
CA VAL A 310 12.10 -32.13 5.95
C VAL A 310 12.05 -33.44 6.72
N LYS A 311 11.21 -34.41 6.32
CA LYS A 311 11.16 -35.74 6.94
C LYS A 311 12.48 -36.49 6.74
N GLU A 312 13.01 -36.52 5.53
CA GLU A 312 14.30 -37.14 5.19
C GLU A 312 15.44 -36.54 6.02
N LEU A 313 15.54 -35.21 6.07
CA LEU A 313 16.55 -34.54 6.88
C LEU A 313 16.40 -34.85 8.37
N ASN A 314 15.17 -34.87 8.90
CA ASN A 314 14.92 -35.23 10.29
C ASN A 314 15.31 -36.69 10.60
N GLU A 315 15.05 -37.62 9.68
CA GLU A 315 15.49 -39.01 9.78
C GLU A 315 17.01 -39.13 9.74
N GLU A 316 17.68 -38.37 8.86
CA GLU A 316 19.14 -38.28 8.84
C GLU A 316 19.71 -37.71 10.15
N TYR A 317 19.11 -36.65 10.71
CA TYR A 317 19.53 -36.10 12.00
C TYR A 317 19.34 -37.13 13.13
N ARG A 318 18.22 -37.85 13.15
CA ARG A 318 17.98 -38.93 14.12
C ARG A 318 18.99 -40.07 13.96
N ALA A 319 19.27 -40.50 12.73
CA ALA A 319 20.25 -41.55 12.46
C ALA A 319 21.67 -41.14 12.90
N ARG A 320 22.07 -39.89 12.66
CA ARG A 320 23.35 -39.34 13.15
C ARG A 320 23.40 -39.33 14.67
N LEU A 321 22.35 -38.86 15.35
CA LEU A 321 22.27 -38.88 16.82
C LEU A 321 22.33 -40.29 17.40
N VAL A 322 21.63 -41.25 16.80
CA VAL A 322 21.67 -42.66 17.20
C VAL A 322 23.07 -43.22 17.05
N ARG A 323 23.76 -42.93 15.93
CA ARG A 323 25.16 -43.36 15.75
C ARG A 323 26.08 -42.72 16.79
N TYR A 324 25.91 -41.42 17.06
CA TYR A 324 26.67 -40.77 18.12
C TYR A 324 26.44 -41.38 19.51
N LEU A 325 25.22 -41.81 19.82
CA LEU A 325 24.89 -42.50 21.06
C LEU A 325 25.43 -43.93 21.11
N GLN A 326 25.41 -44.66 19.99
CA GLN A 326 26.00 -45.99 19.85
C GLN A 326 27.52 -45.94 20.04
N ASP A 327 28.20 -45.00 19.37
CA ASP A 327 29.64 -44.79 19.50
C ASP A 327 30.05 -44.42 20.94
N LEU A 328 29.22 -43.63 21.65
CA LEU A 328 29.40 -43.33 23.08
C LEU A 328 29.18 -44.57 23.96
N ALA A 329 28.20 -45.42 23.65
CA ALA A 329 27.92 -46.64 24.39
C ALA A 329 29.03 -47.69 24.21
N GLU A 330 29.49 -47.92 22.98
CA GLU A 330 30.61 -48.80 22.66
C GLU A 330 31.91 -48.36 23.36
N TYR A 331 32.16 -47.05 23.44
CA TYR A 331 33.27 -46.51 24.23
C TYR A 331 33.11 -46.80 25.74
N MET A 332 31.90 -46.63 26.30
CA MET A 332 31.66 -46.89 27.72
C MET A 332 31.72 -48.39 28.06
N ASP A 333 31.31 -49.28 27.17
CA ASP A 333 31.38 -50.73 27.37
C ASP A 333 32.81 -51.26 27.19
N GLY A 334 33.59 -50.71 26.25
CA GLY A 334 35.03 -50.99 26.14
C GLY A 334 35.83 -50.57 27.38
N LEU A 335 35.37 -49.55 28.11
CA LEU A 335 35.94 -49.12 29.40
C LEU A 335 35.63 -50.10 30.55
N LYS A 336 34.57 -50.92 30.45
CA LYS A 336 34.17 -51.89 31.48
C LYS A 336 34.87 -53.24 31.32
N GLU A 337 35.22 -53.64 30.10
CA GLU A 337 35.95 -54.89 29.84
C GLU A 337 37.45 -54.80 30.16
N GLY A 338 38.03 -53.58 30.17
CA GLY A 338 39.40 -53.32 30.62
C GLY A 338 39.47 -52.91 32.10
N GLN A 339 39.73 -53.85 33.02
CA GLN A 339 40.07 -53.51 34.40
C GLN A 339 41.41 -52.73 34.45
N GLY A 340 41.32 -51.40 34.54
CA GLY A 340 42.46 -50.51 34.79
C GLY A 340 42.25 -49.14 34.18
N SER A 341 42.60 -48.09 34.92
CA SER A 341 42.53 -46.67 34.54
C SER A 341 42.74 -46.39 33.03
N PRO A 342 41.94 -45.49 32.42
CA PRO A 342 41.95 -45.26 30.98
C PRO A 342 43.35 -44.85 30.50
N LYS A 343 43.91 -45.60 29.56
CA LYS A 343 45.23 -45.29 29.01
C LYS A 343 45.12 -43.99 28.19
N LEU A 344 46.15 -43.14 28.20
CA LEU A 344 46.24 -41.89 27.42
C LEU A 344 45.74 -41.98 25.94
N PRO A 345 45.90 -43.11 25.20
CA PRO A 345 45.34 -43.27 23.85
C PRO A 345 43.80 -43.29 23.78
N GLU A 346 43.10 -43.75 24.82
CA GLU A 346 41.62 -43.82 24.84
C GLU A 346 40.98 -42.45 25.07
N ARG A 347 41.61 -41.62 25.91
CA ARG A 347 41.18 -40.22 26.10
C ARG A 347 41.36 -39.39 24.83
N ALA A 348 42.38 -39.68 24.04
CA ALA A 348 42.59 -39.07 22.73
C ALA A 348 41.49 -39.50 21.73
N ARG A 349 41.06 -40.76 21.75
CA ARG A 349 39.96 -41.29 20.91
C ARG A 349 38.61 -40.62 21.20
N MET A 350 38.26 -40.46 22.48
CA MET A 350 37.05 -39.72 22.88
C MET A 350 37.10 -38.27 22.41
N LYS A 351 38.25 -37.61 22.56
CA LYS A 351 38.44 -36.24 22.10
C LYS A 351 38.25 -36.13 20.59
N THR A 352 38.85 -37.03 19.79
CA THR A 352 38.67 -37.03 18.33
C THR A 352 37.23 -37.27 17.89
N PHE A 353 36.46 -38.08 18.65
CA PHE A 353 35.04 -38.33 18.36
C PHE A 353 34.16 -37.11 18.68
N VAL A 354 34.36 -36.47 19.83
CA VAL A 354 33.64 -35.23 20.16
C VAL A 354 34.01 -34.13 19.17
N ASP A 355 35.28 -34.04 18.77
CA ASP A 355 35.74 -33.10 17.76
C ASP A 355 35.10 -33.37 16.39
N SER A 356 34.92 -34.63 15.98
CA SER A 356 34.22 -34.98 14.74
C SER A 356 32.72 -34.66 14.80
N MET A 357 32.05 -34.93 15.92
CA MET A 357 30.64 -34.56 16.13
C MET A 357 30.45 -33.03 16.05
N LEU A 358 31.32 -32.26 16.72
CA LEU A 358 31.28 -30.80 16.66
C LEU A 358 31.58 -30.27 15.26
N GLN A 359 32.46 -30.93 14.51
CA GLN A 359 32.75 -30.59 13.12
C GLN A 359 31.55 -30.84 12.20
N ASP A 360 30.86 -31.96 12.37
CA ASP A 360 29.64 -32.29 11.61
C ASP A 360 28.51 -31.28 11.87
N VAL A 361 28.29 -30.92 13.14
CA VAL A 361 27.29 -29.91 13.54
C VAL A 361 27.66 -28.54 12.94
N ARG A 362 28.93 -28.14 13.01
CA ARG A 362 29.39 -26.89 12.37
C ARG A 362 29.20 -26.93 10.85
N ALA A 363 29.46 -28.06 10.20
CA ALA A 363 29.27 -28.22 8.76
C ALA A 363 27.78 -28.17 8.36
N SER A 364 26.88 -28.76 9.15
CA SER A 364 25.44 -28.68 8.89
C SER A 364 24.90 -27.26 9.01
N TYR A 365 25.34 -26.51 10.04
CA TYR A 365 24.96 -25.09 10.17
C TYR A 365 25.50 -24.25 9.02
N ARG A 366 26.77 -24.44 8.61
CA ARG A 366 27.34 -23.75 7.44
C ARG A 366 26.57 -24.04 6.15
N SER A 367 26.23 -25.30 5.89
CA SER A 367 25.43 -25.69 4.73
C SER A 367 24.04 -25.03 4.76
N ARG A 368 23.40 -24.97 5.93
CA ARG A 368 22.12 -24.29 6.10
C ARG A 368 22.22 -22.78 5.89
N GLU A 369 23.26 -22.14 6.41
CA GLU A 369 23.56 -20.73 6.19
C GLU A 369 23.79 -20.44 4.70
N GLU A 370 24.54 -21.29 4.00
CA GLU A 370 24.77 -21.18 2.55
C GLU A 370 23.46 -21.33 1.76
N GLN A 371 22.59 -22.27 2.13
CA GLN A 371 21.26 -22.41 1.53
C GLN A 371 20.43 -21.15 1.72
N LEU A 372 20.35 -20.61 2.93
CA LEU A 372 19.60 -19.39 3.23
C LEU A 372 20.19 -18.18 2.50
N ALA A 373 21.51 -18.06 2.43
CA ALA A 373 22.18 -17.02 1.66
C ALA A 373 21.90 -17.14 0.15
N SER A 374 21.90 -18.37 -0.39
CA SER A 374 21.59 -18.62 -1.80
C SER A 374 20.13 -18.30 -2.13
N ALA A 375 19.18 -18.66 -1.25
CA ALA A 375 17.76 -18.34 -1.38
C ALA A 375 17.55 -16.82 -1.35
N THR A 376 18.18 -16.12 -0.39
CA THR A 376 18.13 -14.66 -0.29
C THR A 376 18.66 -13.99 -1.56
N ARG A 377 19.79 -14.47 -2.10
CA ARG A 377 20.34 -14.00 -3.39
C ARG A 377 19.39 -14.28 -4.56
N ALA A 378 18.74 -15.43 -4.59
CA ALA A 378 17.76 -15.79 -5.61
C ALA A 378 16.51 -14.90 -5.55
N TYR A 379 15.96 -14.65 -4.35
CA TYR A 379 14.84 -13.73 -4.15
C TYR A 379 15.20 -12.31 -4.56
N LYS A 380 16.38 -11.81 -4.16
CA LYS A 380 16.89 -10.50 -4.61
C LYS A 380 16.96 -10.40 -6.13
N LYS A 381 17.45 -11.45 -6.81
CA LYS A 381 17.53 -11.50 -8.27
C LYS A 381 16.14 -11.54 -8.93
N ARG A 382 15.18 -12.28 -8.37
CA ARG A 382 13.78 -12.31 -8.85
C ARG A 382 13.11 -10.95 -8.68
N LEU A 383 13.30 -10.32 -7.52
CA LEU A 383 12.76 -9.00 -7.21
C LEU A 383 13.33 -7.93 -8.15
N GLN A 384 14.64 -7.95 -8.40
CA GLN A 384 15.26 -7.05 -9.39
C GLN A 384 14.69 -7.25 -10.81
N LYS A 385 14.40 -8.49 -11.22
CA LYS A 385 13.74 -8.74 -12.51
C LYS A 385 12.32 -8.17 -12.54
N LEU A 386 11.57 -8.35 -11.47
CA LEU A 386 10.21 -7.82 -11.33
C LEU A 386 10.18 -6.29 -11.40
N ILE A 387 11.12 -5.63 -10.72
CA ILE A 387 11.28 -4.17 -10.78
C ILE A 387 11.55 -3.72 -12.21
N LYS A 388 12.48 -4.37 -12.93
CA LYS A 388 12.75 -4.04 -14.34
C LYS A 388 11.53 -4.22 -15.26
N THR A 389 10.75 -5.28 -15.04
CA THR A 389 9.51 -5.48 -15.81
C THR A 389 8.45 -4.43 -15.45
N HIS A 390 8.37 -4.03 -14.18
CA HIS A 390 7.47 -2.97 -13.73
C HIS A 390 7.85 -1.62 -14.33
N GLU A 391 9.13 -1.27 -14.34
CA GLU A 391 9.66 -0.07 -15.00
C GLU A 391 9.33 -0.05 -16.50
N ALA A 392 9.55 -1.17 -17.21
CA ALA A 392 9.21 -1.28 -18.62
C ALA A 392 7.70 -1.12 -18.89
N LEU A 393 6.86 -1.71 -18.03
CA LEU A 393 5.41 -1.59 -18.11
C LEU A 393 4.95 -0.15 -17.83
N LEU A 394 5.54 0.50 -16.82
CA LEU A 394 5.28 1.90 -16.52
C LEU A 394 5.61 2.78 -17.72
N ILE A 395 6.77 2.58 -18.36
CA ILE A 395 7.14 3.33 -19.58
C ILE A 395 6.11 3.14 -20.69
N ALA A 396 5.68 1.89 -20.95
CA ALA A 396 4.65 1.61 -21.95
C ALA A 396 3.31 2.29 -21.61
N TYR A 397 2.91 2.25 -20.34
CA TYR A 397 1.72 2.94 -19.85
C TYR A 397 1.83 4.46 -20.04
N ARG A 398 2.99 5.07 -19.76
CA ARG A 398 3.24 6.51 -20.00
C ARG A 398 2.99 6.86 -21.46
N MET A 399 3.64 6.12 -22.37
CA MET A 399 3.55 6.38 -23.80
C MET A 399 2.10 6.28 -24.29
N GLN A 400 1.35 5.29 -23.81
CA GLN A 400 -0.06 5.13 -24.15
C GLN A 400 -0.92 6.26 -23.59
N ARG A 401 -0.71 6.67 -22.34
CA ARG A 401 -1.43 7.79 -21.71
C ARG A 401 -1.18 9.11 -22.43
N GLU A 402 0.08 9.39 -22.78
CA GLU A 402 0.46 10.57 -23.55
C GLU A 402 -0.16 10.56 -24.96
N GLN A 403 -0.21 9.40 -25.63
CA GLN A 403 -0.90 9.26 -26.92
C GLN A 403 -2.40 9.56 -26.80
N ILE A 404 -3.08 9.05 -25.76
CA ILE A 404 -4.51 9.31 -25.52
C ILE A 404 -4.75 10.80 -25.25
N LEU A 405 -3.91 11.43 -24.42
CA LEU A 405 -3.98 12.86 -24.14
C LEU A 405 -3.74 13.71 -25.40
N ALA A 406 -2.76 13.33 -26.24
CA ALA A 406 -2.44 14.02 -27.48
C ALA A 406 -3.54 13.90 -28.55
N LEU A 407 -4.25 12.77 -28.58
CA LEU A 407 -5.35 12.54 -29.54
C LEU A 407 -6.61 13.36 -29.22
N GLY A 408 -6.74 13.93 -28.01
CA GLY A 408 -7.83 14.85 -27.66
C GLY A 408 -9.25 14.27 -27.78
N ASN A 409 -9.38 12.95 -27.90
CA ASN A 409 -10.67 12.27 -28.09
C ASN A 409 -11.46 12.29 -26.77
N ARG A 410 -12.59 13.01 -26.76
CA ARG A 410 -13.48 13.22 -25.59
C ARG A 410 -14.12 11.96 -24.99
N GLY A 411 -13.79 10.77 -25.48
CA GLY A 411 -14.37 9.49 -25.05
C GLY A 411 -13.41 8.49 -24.42
N LEU A 412 -12.10 8.77 -24.41
CA LEU A 412 -11.09 7.87 -23.83
C LEU A 412 -10.51 8.50 -22.56
N ASP A 413 -10.74 7.85 -21.42
CA ASP A 413 -10.12 8.22 -20.16
C ASP A 413 -8.64 7.78 -20.18
N PRO A 414 -7.67 8.71 -20.03
CA PRO A 414 -6.25 8.39 -19.94
C PRO A 414 -5.89 7.53 -18.70
N GLY A 415 -6.77 7.46 -17.71
CA GLY A 415 -6.54 6.73 -16.47
C GLY A 415 -5.64 7.45 -15.47
N PRO A 416 -5.40 6.83 -14.29
CA PRO A 416 -4.70 7.46 -13.18
C PRO A 416 -3.23 7.79 -13.49
N PRO A 417 -2.67 8.86 -12.91
CA PRO A 417 -1.26 9.21 -13.06
C PRO A 417 -0.31 8.09 -12.64
N GLU A 418 0.87 8.05 -13.24
CA GLU A 418 1.89 7.01 -13.03
C GLU A 418 2.40 6.94 -11.57
N SER A 419 2.29 8.04 -10.83
CA SER A 419 2.62 8.11 -9.40
C SER A 419 1.79 7.14 -8.55
N HIS A 420 0.59 6.76 -9.00
CA HIS A 420 -0.27 5.78 -8.32
C HIS A 420 0.27 4.34 -8.39
N PHE A 421 1.23 4.07 -9.27
CA PHE A 421 1.83 2.76 -9.46
C PHE A 421 3.26 2.67 -8.90
N SER A 422 3.63 3.58 -8.00
CA SER A 422 4.93 3.54 -7.34
C SER A 422 5.07 2.30 -6.46
N LEU A 423 6.25 1.69 -6.48
CA LEU A 423 6.59 0.58 -5.58
C LEU A 423 6.98 1.19 -4.23
N ALA A 424 6.33 0.72 -3.14
CA ALA A 424 6.53 1.26 -1.79
C ALA A 424 7.96 1.07 -1.25
N ASP A 425 8.73 0.13 -1.79
CA ASP A 425 10.10 -0.16 -1.35
C ASP A 425 11.12 0.78 -1.99
N THR A 426 11.14 2.02 -1.50
CA THR A 426 12.14 3.05 -1.83
C THR A 426 13.58 2.58 -1.58
N GLU A 427 13.80 1.62 -0.67
CA GLU A 427 15.11 1.07 -0.31
C GLU A 427 15.82 0.33 -1.46
N LEU A 428 15.06 -0.19 -2.44
CA LEU A 428 15.59 -0.98 -3.56
C LEU A 428 15.80 -0.16 -4.84
N GLN A 429 15.17 1.01 -4.93
CA GLN A 429 15.40 1.96 -6.01
C GLN A 429 16.72 2.71 -5.75
N GLY A 430 17.55 2.81 -6.79
CA GLY A 430 18.70 3.72 -6.76
C GLY A 430 18.24 5.17 -6.55
N GLU A 431 19.14 6.05 -6.13
CA GLU A 431 18.85 7.47 -5.85
C GLU A 431 18.13 8.15 -7.03
N GLN A 432 18.54 7.84 -8.25
CA GLN A 432 17.91 8.30 -9.49
C GLN A 432 16.44 7.86 -9.63
N GLY A 433 16.10 6.64 -9.18
CA GLY A 433 14.73 6.13 -9.20
C GLY A 433 13.83 6.86 -8.20
N ARG A 434 14.38 7.20 -7.02
CA ARG A 434 13.67 7.98 -5.99
C ARG A 434 13.45 9.42 -6.43
N GLU A 435 14.45 10.04 -7.07
CA GLU A 435 14.33 11.39 -7.63
C GLU A 435 13.30 11.44 -8.75
N LEU A 436 13.34 10.47 -9.66
CA LEU A 436 12.33 10.33 -10.70
C LEU A 436 10.92 10.16 -10.11
N GLN A 437 10.77 9.38 -9.03
CA GLN A 437 9.50 9.22 -8.36
C GLN A 437 8.96 10.52 -7.76
N ARG A 438 9.81 11.30 -7.08
CA ARG A 438 9.43 12.64 -6.57
C ARG A 438 8.99 13.56 -7.70
N LEU A 439 9.73 13.57 -8.81
CA LEU A 439 9.37 14.37 -9.99
C LEU A 439 8.04 13.94 -10.61
N TRP A 440 7.69 12.65 -10.56
CA TRP A 440 6.39 12.17 -11.05
C TRP A 440 5.24 12.59 -10.13
N GLU A 441 5.44 12.54 -8.83
CA GLU A 441 4.46 13.04 -7.84
C GLU A 441 4.23 14.55 -8.02
N ASP A 442 5.29 15.32 -8.20
CA ASP A 442 5.20 16.76 -8.45
C ASP A 442 4.50 17.08 -9.77
N LYS A 443 4.83 16.34 -10.85
CA LYS A 443 4.12 16.45 -12.14
C LYS A 443 2.63 16.15 -11.97
N ALA A 444 2.26 15.09 -11.25
CA ALA A 444 0.86 14.72 -11.02
C ALA A 444 0.12 15.77 -10.19
N ARG A 445 0.76 16.35 -9.17
CA ARG A 445 0.22 17.45 -8.37
C ARG A 445 -0.06 18.68 -9.23
N LEU A 446 0.90 19.08 -10.07
CA LEU A 446 0.74 20.20 -10.99
C LEU A 446 -0.33 19.94 -12.06
N GLU A 447 -0.41 18.72 -12.62
CA GLU A 447 -1.48 18.33 -13.56
C GLU A 447 -2.87 18.43 -12.93
N ASN A 448 -3.01 18.02 -11.66
CA ASN A 448 -4.28 18.12 -10.94
C ASN A 448 -4.65 19.57 -10.63
N GLN A 449 -3.69 20.39 -10.18
CA GLN A 449 -3.90 21.83 -10.01
C GLN A 449 -4.32 22.51 -11.32
N LEU A 450 -3.73 22.12 -12.46
CA LEU A 450 -4.12 22.61 -13.77
C LEU A 450 -5.55 22.18 -14.14
N ARG A 451 -5.91 20.90 -13.91
CA ARG A 451 -7.28 20.39 -14.12
C ARG A 451 -8.30 21.13 -13.26
N ASP A 452 -7.98 21.37 -12.00
CA ASP A 452 -8.86 22.06 -11.06
C ASP A 452 -9.02 23.53 -11.46
N ALA A 453 -7.94 24.20 -11.87
CA ALA A 453 -7.99 25.56 -12.40
C ALA A 453 -8.79 25.66 -13.71
N LEU A 454 -8.68 24.66 -14.60
CA LEU A 454 -9.48 24.57 -15.83
C LEU A 454 -10.94 24.22 -15.54
N GLY A 455 -11.20 23.39 -14.53
CA GLY A 455 -12.54 23.00 -14.06
C GLY A 455 -13.28 24.16 -13.40
N GLN A 456 -12.58 24.98 -12.60
CA GLN A 456 -13.12 26.22 -12.05
C GLN A 456 -13.45 27.27 -13.13
N ARG A 457 -12.83 27.16 -14.31
CA ARG A 457 -13.10 28.02 -15.48
C ARG A 457 -14.24 27.51 -16.37
N SER A 458 -14.75 26.29 -16.13
CA SER A 458 -15.77 25.61 -16.94
C SER A 458 -17.06 25.33 -16.15
N ILE A 459 -17.87 26.37 -15.96
CA ILE A 459 -19.33 26.28 -15.71
C ILE A 459 -20.04 26.46 -17.08
N PRO A 460 -21.13 25.73 -17.40
CA PRO A 460 -21.41 25.34 -18.78
C PRO A 460 -22.06 26.46 -19.59
N SER A 461 -21.44 26.80 -20.72
CA SER A 461 -22.15 27.27 -21.91
C SER A 461 -21.76 26.36 -23.06
N ALA A 462 -22.74 25.65 -23.61
CA ALA A 462 -22.63 24.96 -24.89
C ALA A 462 -23.61 25.61 -25.88
N PRO A 463 -23.42 25.52 -27.20
CA PRO A 463 -22.24 25.06 -27.95
C PRO A 463 -21.64 26.18 -28.82
N ALA A 464 -20.38 25.98 -29.21
CA ALA A 464 -19.67 26.84 -30.13
C ALA A 464 -20.41 26.97 -31.48
N HIS A 465 -20.62 28.22 -31.91
CA HIS A 465 -20.57 28.59 -33.32
C HIS A 465 -19.54 29.70 -33.46
N SER A 466 -18.55 29.43 -34.33
CA SER A 466 -17.82 30.38 -35.16
C SER A 466 -17.35 31.69 -34.51
N VAL A 467 -16.04 31.72 -34.25
CA VAL A 467 -15.19 32.90 -34.09
C VAL A 467 -15.72 34.14 -34.84
N THR A 468 -15.96 35.23 -34.11
CA THR A 468 -15.75 36.58 -34.65
C THR A 468 -15.26 37.50 -33.55
N PHE A 469 -14.07 38.03 -33.80
CA PHE A 469 -13.37 39.03 -33.03
C PHE A 469 -14.09 40.37 -33.23
N LYS A 470 -14.90 40.81 -32.27
CA LYS A 470 -15.31 42.21 -32.05
C LYS A 470 -16.16 42.31 -30.78
N GLU A 471 -16.04 43.46 -30.13
CA GLU A 471 -16.77 43.93 -28.94
C GLU A 471 -16.14 43.62 -27.58
N ALA A 472 -15.09 44.39 -27.31
CA ALA A 472 -14.91 44.98 -25.98
C ALA A 472 -16.20 45.71 -25.56
N GLY A 473 -16.80 45.31 -24.44
CA GLY A 473 -17.99 45.99 -23.94
C GLY A 473 -18.75 45.33 -22.80
N ASN A 474 -18.09 44.77 -21.78
CA ASN A 474 -18.54 44.80 -20.37
C ASN A 474 -17.59 43.98 -19.48
N ALA A 475 -16.48 44.60 -19.05
CA ALA A 475 -15.80 44.17 -17.84
C ALA A 475 -16.68 44.59 -16.66
N GLY A 476 -17.53 43.68 -16.19
CA GLY A 476 -18.31 43.86 -14.97
C GLY A 476 -17.38 44.11 -13.80
N LYS A 477 -17.39 45.35 -13.32
CA LYS A 477 -16.75 45.93 -12.13
C LYS A 477 -16.46 44.89 -11.04
N MET A 478 -15.21 44.41 -10.94
CA MET A 478 -14.67 44.03 -9.64
C MET A 478 -14.59 45.32 -8.82
N THR A 479 -15.22 45.33 -7.64
CA THR A 479 -15.19 46.49 -6.75
C THR A 479 -13.74 46.82 -6.39
N GLU A 480 -13.43 48.10 -6.27
CA GLU A 480 -12.10 48.58 -5.90
C GLU A 480 -11.63 48.01 -4.54
N GLU A 481 -12.60 47.68 -3.69
CA GLU A 481 -12.47 46.95 -2.44
C GLU A 481 -11.93 45.52 -2.65
N ALA A 482 -12.46 44.75 -3.61
CA ALA A 482 -11.97 43.41 -3.92
C ALA A 482 -10.50 43.43 -4.39
N TRP A 483 -10.12 44.48 -5.14
CA TRP A 483 -8.72 44.69 -5.53
C TRP A 483 -7.84 45.17 -4.36
N ALA A 484 -8.39 45.94 -3.43
CA ALA A 484 -7.70 46.32 -2.20
C ALA A 484 -7.45 45.10 -1.30
N ASP A 485 -8.42 44.19 -1.20
CA ASP A 485 -8.33 42.95 -0.42
C ASP A 485 -7.29 42.00 -1.00
N ILE A 486 -7.26 41.80 -2.31
CA ILE A 486 -6.24 40.98 -2.96
C ILE A 486 -4.84 41.57 -2.73
N ARG A 487 -4.68 42.90 -2.85
CA ARG A 487 -3.40 43.56 -2.57
C ARG A 487 -2.99 43.47 -1.10
N LYS A 488 -3.95 43.50 -0.18
CA LYS A 488 -3.72 43.32 1.25
C LYS A 488 -3.27 41.89 1.55
N GLN A 489 -3.98 40.89 1.01
CA GLN A 489 -3.60 39.47 1.14
C GLN A 489 -2.21 39.20 0.56
N LEU A 490 -1.87 39.81 -0.58
CA LEU A 490 -0.53 39.65 -1.15
C LEU A 490 0.56 40.25 -0.24
N ARG A 491 0.29 41.40 0.38
CA ARG A 491 1.20 42.03 1.34
C ARG A 491 1.34 41.21 2.63
N GLU A 492 0.23 40.69 3.15
CA GLU A 492 0.23 39.85 4.35
C GLU A 492 0.95 38.53 4.09
N PHE A 493 0.74 37.90 2.93
CA PHE A 493 1.44 36.69 2.54
C PHE A 493 2.95 36.94 2.39
N THR A 494 3.34 38.02 1.70
CA THR A 494 4.75 38.37 1.53
C THR A 494 5.42 38.72 2.86
N HIS A 495 4.74 39.47 3.73
CA HIS A 495 5.25 39.80 5.07
C HIS A 495 5.37 38.58 5.97
N SER A 496 4.36 37.71 6.00
CA SER A 496 4.39 36.46 6.79
C SER A 496 5.50 35.53 6.32
N THR A 497 5.63 35.35 4.99
CA THR A 497 6.69 34.52 4.41
C THR A 497 8.06 35.10 4.72
N GLN A 498 8.22 36.42 4.66
CA GLN A 498 9.46 37.10 5.01
C GLN A 498 9.80 36.94 6.50
N GLU A 499 8.83 37.12 7.40
CA GLU A 499 9.05 36.91 8.83
C GLU A 499 9.47 35.47 9.15
N ASP A 500 8.85 34.48 8.52
CA ASP A 500 9.20 33.07 8.73
C ASP A 500 10.64 32.79 8.25
N GLN A 501 11.03 33.32 7.09
CA GLN A 501 12.40 33.23 6.59
C GLN A 501 13.41 33.95 7.49
N GLU A 502 13.04 35.10 8.06
CA GLU A 502 13.90 35.83 9.00
C GLU A 502 14.05 35.08 10.33
N ARG A 503 12.99 34.41 10.82
CA ARG A 503 13.04 33.53 12.00
C ARG A 503 13.93 32.33 11.74
N GLU A 504 13.77 31.64 10.61
CA GLU A 504 14.62 30.50 10.23
C GLU A 504 16.08 30.93 10.09
N ARG A 505 16.33 32.07 9.44
CA ARG A 505 17.68 32.64 9.32
C ARG A 505 18.29 32.93 10.69
N ALA A 506 17.53 33.52 11.63
CA ALA A 506 18.00 33.77 12.98
C ALA A 506 18.32 32.47 13.73
N GLN A 507 17.47 31.45 13.63
CA GLN A 507 17.70 30.14 14.24
C GLN A 507 18.93 29.42 13.66
N LEU A 508 19.14 29.53 12.35
CA LEU A 508 20.32 28.96 11.70
C LEU A 508 21.59 29.67 12.15
N ILE A 509 21.56 31.00 12.28
CA ILE A 509 22.69 31.77 12.80
C ILE A 509 23.00 31.36 14.24
N THR A 510 22.02 31.27 15.14
CA THR A 510 22.28 30.87 16.53
C THR A 510 22.80 29.43 16.62
N ARG A 511 22.30 28.52 15.80
CA ARG A 511 22.82 27.14 15.74
C ARG A 511 24.25 27.09 15.20
N ALA A 512 24.55 27.91 14.19
CA ALA A 512 25.90 28.02 13.64
C ALA A 512 26.88 28.58 14.69
N THR A 513 26.52 29.64 15.42
CA THR A 513 27.39 30.21 16.46
C THR A 513 27.67 29.20 17.58
N VAL A 514 26.66 28.45 18.03
CA VAL A 514 26.86 27.39 19.04
C VAL A 514 27.77 26.28 18.52
N ALA A 515 27.63 25.89 17.24
CA ALA A 515 28.52 24.89 16.64
C ALA A 515 29.97 25.40 16.51
N GLU A 516 30.16 26.67 16.18
CA GLU A 516 31.47 27.33 16.15
C GLU A 516 32.12 27.36 17.55
N GLU A 517 31.35 27.69 18.60
CA GLU A 517 31.82 27.66 19.99
C GLU A 517 32.23 26.24 20.40
N GLN A 518 31.43 25.22 20.10
CA GLN A 518 31.77 23.82 20.37
C GLN A 518 33.05 23.38 19.66
N LEU A 519 33.26 23.83 18.42
CA LEU A 519 34.50 23.55 17.69
C LEU A 519 35.71 24.21 18.35
N LEU A 520 35.57 25.45 18.83
CA LEU A 520 36.62 26.14 19.58
C LEU A 520 36.94 25.39 20.89
N GLU A 521 35.94 24.94 21.64
CA GLU A 521 36.13 24.15 22.86
C GLU A 521 36.88 22.83 22.58
N LEU A 522 36.50 22.11 21.52
CA LEU A 522 37.17 20.88 21.10
C LEU A 522 38.60 21.16 20.65
N GLN A 523 38.83 22.26 19.93
CA GLN A 523 40.17 22.65 19.50
C GLN A 523 41.05 23.01 20.70
N GLU A 524 40.55 23.78 21.68
CA GLU A 524 41.25 24.05 22.92
C GLU A 524 41.54 22.79 23.73
N TYR A 525 40.59 21.85 23.78
CA TYR A 525 40.78 20.56 24.43
C TYR A 525 41.93 19.80 23.76
N VAL A 526 41.91 19.69 22.43
CA VAL A 526 43.00 19.05 21.68
C VAL A 526 44.32 19.76 21.95
N ASP A 527 44.41 21.08 21.90
CA ASP A 527 45.66 21.80 22.11
C ASP A 527 46.20 21.63 23.53
N LYS A 528 45.34 21.71 24.55
CA LYS A 528 45.71 21.48 25.96
C LYS A 528 46.19 20.04 26.19
N HIS A 529 45.45 19.06 25.68
CA HIS A 529 45.76 17.65 25.90
C HIS A 529 46.95 17.17 25.05
N LEU A 530 47.08 17.63 23.81
CA LEU A 530 48.18 17.28 22.92
C LEU A 530 49.51 17.88 23.41
N GLY A 531 49.49 19.09 23.99
CA GLY A 531 50.63 19.66 24.71
C GLY A 531 51.04 18.82 25.92
N ARG A 532 50.08 18.43 26.77
CA ARG A 532 50.32 17.55 27.94
C ARG A 532 50.84 16.18 27.54
N TYR A 533 50.26 15.54 26.52
CA TYR A 533 50.73 14.25 26.03
C TYR A 533 52.14 14.35 25.44
N LYS A 534 52.47 15.43 24.71
CA LYS A 534 53.85 15.65 24.25
C LYS A 534 54.83 15.80 25.41
N GLN A 535 54.47 16.57 26.44
CA GLN A 535 55.31 16.73 27.63
C GLN A 535 55.48 15.39 28.38
N GLU A 536 54.41 14.62 28.52
CA GLU A 536 54.43 13.32 29.19
C GLU A 536 55.23 12.28 28.39
N VAL A 537 55.05 12.21 27.08
CA VAL A 537 55.90 11.38 26.19
C VAL A 537 57.37 11.80 26.32
N THR A 538 57.65 13.09 26.43
CA THR A 538 59.03 13.58 26.62
C THR A 538 59.56 13.22 28.01
N ARG A 539 58.74 13.30 29.06
CA ARG A 539 59.07 12.90 30.43
C ARG A 539 59.36 11.41 30.52
N LEU A 540 58.49 10.57 29.96
CA LEU A 540 58.64 9.12 29.87
C LEU A 540 59.89 8.74 29.07
N ARG A 541 60.17 9.41 27.96
CA ARG A 541 61.43 9.23 27.21
C ARG A 541 62.67 9.61 28.01
N ARG A 542 62.62 10.68 28.82
CA ARG A 542 63.73 11.05 29.71
C ARG A 542 63.93 10.02 30.81
N LEU A 543 62.85 9.52 31.41
CA LEU A 543 62.90 8.47 32.43
C LEU A 543 63.53 7.18 31.87
N LEU A 544 63.12 6.77 30.67
CA LEU A 544 63.73 5.67 29.93
C LEU A 544 65.19 5.94 29.57
N ALA A 545 65.55 7.18 29.21
CA ALA A 545 66.95 7.54 28.93
C ALA A 545 67.81 7.57 30.20
N THR A 546 67.25 7.93 31.37
CA THR A 546 67.95 7.84 32.66
C THR A 546 68.09 6.41 33.17
N GLU A 547 67.15 5.52 32.85
CA GLU A 547 67.26 4.09 33.10
C GLU A 547 68.25 3.41 32.13
N ALA A 548 68.32 3.88 30.88
CA ALA A 548 69.31 3.44 29.88
C ALA A 548 70.71 4.05 30.10
N GLY A 549 70.85 5.10 30.91
CA GLY A 549 72.09 5.86 31.13
C GLY A 549 73.21 5.15 31.89
N ARG A 550 73.07 3.86 32.25
CA ARG A 550 74.17 3.04 32.80
C ARG A 550 74.58 1.86 31.94
N ALA A 551 73.97 1.67 30.78
CA ALA A 551 74.37 0.59 29.90
C ALA A 551 74.33 1.06 28.44
N HIS A 552 75.45 0.85 27.75
CA HIS A 552 75.63 0.99 26.30
C HIS A 552 76.15 2.34 25.80
N SER A 553 77.45 2.56 26.06
CA SER A 553 78.33 3.15 25.06
C SER A 553 78.46 2.15 23.90
N ALA A 554 77.75 2.36 22.80
CA ALA A 554 78.11 1.89 21.45
C ALA A 554 77.09 2.38 20.40
N GLN A 555 77.61 3.18 19.46
CA GLN A 555 77.17 3.36 18.06
C GLN A 555 75.74 3.85 17.78
N VAL A 556 75.65 5.11 17.32
CA VAL A 556 74.52 5.67 16.58
C VAL A 556 74.99 6.00 15.16
N PRO A 557 74.33 5.51 14.11
CA PRO A 557 74.32 6.19 12.81
C PRO A 557 73.09 7.09 12.71
N GLU A 558 73.31 8.35 12.32
CA GLU A 558 72.27 9.36 12.07
C GLU A 558 71.18 8.91 11.07
N PRO A 559 69.91 9.30 11.27
CA PRO A 559 68.94 9.37 10.20
C PRO A 559 68.81 10.79 9.62
N ARG A 560 69.00 10.85 8.30
CA ARG A 560 68.81 12.02 7.43
C ARG A 560 67.44 12.69 7.62
N ALA A 561 67.46 14.02 7.73
CA ALA A 561 66.28 14.87 7.67
C ALA A 561 65.69 14.90 6.24
N LEU A 562 64.43 14.46 6.09
CA LEU A 562 63.65 14.66 4.87
C LEU A 562 62.43 15.56 5.14
N ARG A 563 62.63 16.82 4.78
CA ARG A 563 61.72 17.81 4.19
C ARG A 563 60.25 17.83 4.64
N ARG A 564 59.91 18.88 5.40
CA ARG A 564 58.57 19.49 5.48
C ARG A 564 58.03 19.82 4.09
N SER A 565 56.88 19.26 3.72
CA SER A 565 56.02 19.75 2.65
C SER A 565 55.18 20.93 3.16
N LYS A 566 55.23 22.05 2.45
CA LYS A 566 54.44 23.27 2.70
C LYS A 566 52.99 23.00 2.31
N ARG A 567 52.04 23.17 3.25
CA ARG A 567 50.61 23.32 2.92
C ARG A 567 50.37 24.74 2.41
N ILE A 568 49.75 24.85 1.24
CA ILE A 568 49.15 26.07 0.70
C ILE A 568 47.69 26.10 1.16
N PRO A 569 47.14 27.21 1.69
CA PRO A 569 45.72 27.36 1.91
C PRO A 569 45.09 27.97 0.66
N SER A 570 44.18 27.25 0.01
CA SER A 570 43.26 27.83 -0.97
C SER A 570 41.93 28.08 -0.28
N TYR A 571 41.69 29.34 0.04
CA TYR A 571 40.37 29.94 0.12
C TYR A 571 39.75 29.93 -1.28
N GLU A 572 38.48 29.59 -1.41
CA GLU A 572 37.56 30.21 -2.38
C GLU A 572 36.10 29.77 -2.08
N ILE A 573 35.31 30.79 -1.71
CA ILE A 573 33.86 31.06 -1.82
C ILE A 573 32.88 29.89 -1.77
#